data_AF-A0A7S8FDQ9-F1
#
_entry.id   AF-A0A7S8FDQ9-F1
#
_cell.length_a   1.000
_cell.length_b   1.000
_cell.length_c   1.000
_cell.angle_alpha   90.00
_cell.angle_beta   90.00
_cell.angle_gamma   90.00
#
_symmetry.space_group_name_H-M   'P 1'
#
loop_
_entity.id
_entity.type
_entity.pdbx_description
1 polymer ?
#
loop_
_entity_poly.entity_id
_entity_poly.type
_entity_poly.pdbx_seq_one_letter_code
_entity_poly.pdbx_strand_id
1 'polypeptide(L)'
;MRLHQAMFMTAVLALIPFCSREALADNPVDQKLEFKPTAVIEEKLKLLYSNQDLPNEKLERRARELGFESLAQLKSAQVDSQNRLPVYYVRLDGLRAYDGTDPWPLLSQTNTYIYPIVVPQKEGLIPSAALVRSDVDKTGTEVSASFSQLGANFAIPSRILSEARKPLLARYHHCDFFVISIPALKKRFLGGRRGNTCAFMIIDVDLDRGLEHALKALNDASLQPAKDIFKALTKEANSNKYDMPREHNDSSIHE
;
A
#
# COMPACT_ATOMS: atom_id res chain seq x y z
N MET A 1 52.70 10.17 44.98
CA MET A 1 51.73 9.44 45.83
C MET A 1 50.52 9.12 44.95
N ARG A 2 50.50 7.92 44.37
CA ARG A 2 49.71 6.73 44.78
C ARG A 2 48.20 6.96 44.53
N LEU A 3 47.63 6.44 43.43
CA LEU A 3 47.03 5.09 43.32
C LEU A 3 46.11 4.79 44.50
N HIS A 4 44.81 4.66 44.24
CA HIS A 4 43.74 3.86 44.89
C HIS A 4 42.42 4.45 44.32
N GLN A 5 41.47 3.75 43.72
CA GLN A 5 41.19 2.32 43.58
C GLN A 5 40.19 2.19 42.42
N ALA A 6 40.47 1.26 41.54
CA ALA A 6 39.47 0.63 40.70
C ALA A 6 38.62 -0.29 41.59
N MET A 7 37.30 -0.23 41.47
CA MET A 7 36.36 -1.34 41.72
C MET A 7 34.94 -0.86 41.40
N PHE A 8 34.07 -1.80 41.03
CA PHE A 8 32.66 -1.65 40.64
C PHE A 8 32.36 -1.52 39.14
N MET A 9 32.99 -2.41 38.36
CA MET A 9 32.19 -3.29 37.48
C MET A 9 31.51 -4.37 38.33
N THR A 10 30.47 -5.01 37.78
CA THR A 10 29.65 -6.12 38.33
C THR A 10 28.65 -5.76 39.42
N ALA A 11 27.37 -5.56 39.03
CA ALA A 11 26.21 -6.30 39.55
C ALA A 11 24.86 -5.62 39.20
N VAL A 12 24.38 -5.74 37.95
CA VAL A 12 22.93 -5.72 37.66
C VAL A 12 22.67 -6.69 36.49
N LEU A 13 22.83 -7.98 36.76
CA LEU A 13 22.51 -9.09 35.84
C LEU A 13 21.81 -10.21 36.61
N ALA A 14 20.92 -9.82 37.53
CA ALA A 14 20.26 -10.75 38.45
C ALA A 14 18.79 -10.38 38.70
N LEU A 15 18.01 -10.22 37.63
CA LEU A 15 16.55 -10.35 37.65
C LEU A 15 16.08 -10.94 36.31
N ILE A 16 16.61 -12.11 35.97
CA ILE A 16 16.02 -13.00 34.97
C ILE A 16 15.43 -14.17 35.76
N PRO A 17 14.10 -14.30 35.87
CA PRO A 17 13.52 -15.56 36.30
C PRO A 17 13.73 -16.56 35.16
N PHE A 18 14.68 -17.47 35.37
CA PHE A 18 14.66 -18.80 34.80
C PHE A 18 13.34 -19.46 35.17
N CYS A 19 12.50 -19.76 34.18
CA CYS A 19 11.55 -20.86 34.26
C CYS A 19 11.38 -21.49 32.88
N SER A 20 11.91 -22.71 32.81
CA SER A 20 11.39 -23.85 32.03
C SER A 20 11.56 -23.83 30.52
N ARG A 21 12.73 -24.33 30.10
CA ARG A 21 12.82 -25.28 28.98
C ARG A 21 11.97 -26.50 29.33
N GLU A 22 10.76 -26.58 28.78
CA GLU A 22 10.14 -27.87 28.49
C GLU A 22 10.33 -28.15 27.00
N ALA A 23 10.95 -29.30 26.74
CA ALA A 23 11.06 -29.90 25.43
C ALA A 23 9.65 -30.22 24.93
N LEU A 24 9.16 -29.43 23.98
CA LEU A 24 8.06 -29.83 23.10
C LEU A 24 8.68 -30.39 21.83
N ALA A 25 8.44 -31.68 21.67
CA ALA A 25 8.90 -32.52 20.59
C ALA A 25 8.71 -31.88 19.21
N ASP A 26 9.69 -32.10 18.34
CA ASP A 26 9.58 -31.85 16.90
C ASP A 26 8.32 -32.54 16.35
N ASN A 27 7.29 -31.74 16.12
CA ASN A 27 6.09 -32.17 15.41
C ASN A 27 6.32 -31.83 13.93
N PRO A 28 6.45 -32.79 13.02
CA PRO A 28 6.81 -32.55 11.61
C PRO A 28 5.71 -31.88 10.77
N VAL A 29 4.74 -31.23 11.42
CA VAL A 29 3.63 -30.49 10.79
C VAL A 29 3.80 -28.97 10.96
N ASP A 30 4.73 -28.50 11.80
CA ASP A 30 5.02 -27.07 12.01
C ASP A 30 6.11 -26.54 11.05
N GLN A 31 6.15 -27.01 9.81
CA GLN A 31 6.66 -26.17 8.72
C GLN A 31 5.62 -25.10 8.41
N LYS A 32 5.51 -24.12 9.29
CA LYS A 32 4.86 -22.85 8.98
C LYS A 32 5.71 -22.23 7.87
N LEU A 33 5.32 -22.49 6.62
CA LEU A 33 5.90 -21.87 5.43
C LEU A 33 5.99 -20.37 5.70
N GLU A 34 7.19 -19.89 5.94
CA GLU A 34 7.49 -18.47 6.10
C GLU A 34 7.37 -17.85 4.71
N PHE A 35 6.14 -17.71 4.25
CA PHE A 35 5.84 -17.22 2.93
C PHE A 35 6.14 -15.73 2.90
N LYS A 36 7.11 -15.33 2.08
CA LYS A 36 7.53 -13.94 1.89
C LYS A 36 6.95 -13.47 0.56
N PRO A 37 5.86 -12.66 0.55
CA PRO A 37 5.26 -12.15 -0.70
C PRO A 37 6.27 -11.42 -1.59
N THR A 38 7.34 -10.89 -1.00
CA THR A 38 8.49 -10.31 -1.72
C THR A 38 9.15 -11.29 -2.67
N ALA A 39 9.31 -12.57 -2.30
CA ALA A 39 9.95 -13.57 -3.15
C ALA A 39 9.18 -13.78 -4.46
N VAL A 40 7.85 -13.80 -4.40
CA VAL A 40 6.99 -13.93 -5.60
C VAL A 40 7.12 -12.70 -6.49
N ILE A 41 7.16 -11.49 -5.90
CA ILE A 41 7.34 -10.26 -6.68
C ILE A 41 8.75 -10.22 -7.31
N GLU A 42 9.79 -10.57 -6.55
CA GLU A 42 11.17 -10.62 -7.02
C GLU A 42 11.36 -11.64 -8.13
N GLU A 43 10.72 -12.80 -8.05
CA GLU A 43 10.69 -13.79 -9.13
C GLU A 43 10.03 -13.20 -10.39
N LYS A 44 8.89 -12.52 -10.25
CA LYS A 44 8.25 -11.84 -11.38
C LYS A 44 9.13 -10.74 -11.98
N LEU A 45 9.83 -9.97 -11.16
CA LEU A 45 10.80 -8.98 -11.64
C LEU A 45 11.94 -9.64 -12.41
N LYS A 46 12.51 -10.73 -11.89
CA LYS A 46 13.54 -11.53 -12.57
C LYS A 46 13.07 -12.01 -13.94
N LEU A 47 11.86 -12.58 -14.01
CA LEU A 47 11.26 -13.07 -15.25
C LEU A 47 11.10 -11.96 -16.31
N LEU A 48 10.83 -10.72 -15.90
CA LEU A 48 10.65 -9.61 -16.84
C LEU A 48 11.91 -9.27 -17.62
N TYR A 49 13.09 -9.41 -17.02
CA TYR A 49 14.37 -9.14 -17.70
C TYR A 49 15.15 -10.40 -18.09
N SER A 50 14.73 -11.60 -17.66
CA SER A 50 15.34 -12.87 -18.03
C SER A 50 14.76 -13.51 -19.30
N ASN A 51 13.77 -12.88 -19.94
CA ASN A 51 13.24 -13.32 -21.24
C ASN A 51 14.32 -13.12 -22.34
N GLN A 52 15.26 -14.06 -22.41
CA GLN A 52 16.39 -14.06 -23.35
C GLN A 52 15.95 -14.07 -24.82
N ASP A 53 14.70 -14.47 -25.09
CA ASP A 53 14.13 -14.58 -26.43
C ASP A 53 13.60 -13.24 -26.99
N LEU A 54 13.55 -12.17 -26.17
CA LEU A 54 13.10 -10.86 -26.63
C LEU A 54 14.28 -9.98 -27.03
N PRO A 55 14.25 -9.34 -28.21
CA PRO A 55 15.20 -8.30 -28.57
C PRO A 55 15.27 -7.21 -27.48
N ASN A 56 16.48 -6.70 -27.21
CA ASN A 56 16.72 -5.69 -26.17
C ASN A 56 15.77 -4.48 -26.27
N GLU A 57 15.45 -4.03 -27.49
CA GLU A 57 14.51 -2.92 -27.71
C GLU A 57 13.10 -3.20 -27.15
N LYS A 58 12.60 -4.44 -27.29
CA LYS A 58 11.30 -4.84 -26.73
C LYS A 58 11.35 -4.91 -25.22
N LEU A 59 12.45 -5.37 -24.65
CA LEU A 59 12.67 -5.39 -23.20
C LEU A 59 12.75 -3.97 -22.63
N GLU A 60 13.46 -3.07 -23.29
CA GLU A 60 13.55 -1.65 -22.90
C GLU A 60 12.20 -0.94 -22.99
N ARG A 61 11.41 -1.22 -24.03
CA ARG A 61 10.05 -0.69 -24.14
C ARG A 61 9.17 -1.16 -22.98
N ARG A 62 9.19 -2.46 -22.67
CA ARG A 62 8.47 -3.01 -21.51
C ARG A 62 8.94 -2.40 -20.19
N ALA A 63 10.25 -2.23 -20.00
CA ALA A 63 10.79 -1.58 -18.81
C ALA A 63 10.22 -0.16 -18.65
N ARG A 64 10.15 0.62 -19.75
CA ARG A 64 9.55 1.95 -19.77
C ARG A 64 8.06 1.96 -19.50
N GLU A 65 7.31 1.03 -20.08
CA GLU A 65 5.87 0.84 -19.79
C GLU A 65 5.61 0.56 -18.29
N LEU A 66 6.55 -0.10 -17.62
CA LEU A 66 6.48 -0.38 -16.19
C LEU A 66 6.98 0.77 -15.31
N GLY A 67 7.55 1.83 -15.90
CA GLY A 67 8.04 3.02 -15.21
C GLY A 67 9.55 3.09 -14.99
N PHE A 68 10.33 2.14 -15.53
CA PHE A 68 11.79 2.15 -15.45
C PHE A 68 12.39 2.88 -16.65
N GLU A 69 13.40 3.71 -16.44
CA GLU A 69 14.05 4.46 -17.52
C GLU A 69 14.97 3.58 -18.38
N SER A 70 15.47 2.46 -17.82
CA SER A 70 16.39 1.57 -18.51
C SER A 70 16.31 0.13 -17.98
N LEU A 71 16.86 -0.81 -18.76
CA LEU A 71 17.02 -2.20 -18.31
C LEU A 71 17.96 -2.33 -17.11
N ALA A 72 18.96 -1.45 -17.00
CA ALA A 72 19.85 -1.45 -15.84
C ALA A 72 19.08 -1.14 -14.56
N GLN A 73 18.12 -0.19 -14.60
CA GLN A 73 17.24 0.10 -13.47
C GLN A 73 16.32 -1.07 -13.14
N LEU A 74 15.71 -1.69 -14.15
CA LEU A 74 14.85 -2.85 -13.93
C LEU A 74 15.62 -4.02 -13.29
N LYS A 75 16.88 -4.24 -13.69
CA LYS A 75 17.74 -5.31 -13.13
C LYS A 75 18.18 -5.05 -11.69
N SER A 76 18.38 -3.79 -11.31
CA SER A 76 18.75 -3.40 -9.94
C SER A 76 17.55 -3.15 -9.04
N ALA A 77 16.34 -3.23 -9.57
CA ALA A 77 15.10 -3.00 -8.85
C ALA A 77 14.90 -4.01 -7.70
N GLN A 78 14.44 -3.53 -6.56
CA GLN A 78 14.17 -4.32 -5.35
C GLN A 78 12.79 -3.99 -4.80
N VAL A 79 12.18 -4.95 -4.12
CA VAL A 79 10.88 -4.77 -3.50
C VAL A 79 11.07 -4.17 -2.11
N ASP A 80 10.38 -3.05 -1.84
CA ASP A 80 10.36 -2.44 -0.52
C ASP A 80 9.16 -2.98 0.28
N SER A 81 9.40 -4.06 1.04
CA SER A 81 8.37 -4.67 1.88
C SER A 81 7.96 -3.83 3.08
N GLN A 82 8.83 -2.95 3.55
CA GLN A 82 8.62 -2.16 4.76
C GLN A 82 7.65 -1.01 4.52
N ASN A 83 7.66 -0.45 3.30
CA ASN A 83 6.77 0.65 2.91
C ASN A 83 5.57 0.17 2.07
N ARG A 84 5.13 -1.08 2.26
CA ARG A 84 3.90 -1.60 1.62
C ARG A 84 2.67 -0.84 2.11
N LEU A 85 1.72 -0.61 1.20
CA LEU A 85 0.47 0.09 1.50
C LEU A 85 -0.72 -0.86 1.42
N PRO A 86 -1.49 -1.06 2.51
CA PRO A 86 -2.73 -1.80 2.44
C PRO A 86 -3.77 -1.03 1.63
N VAL A 87 -4.62 -1.76 0.91
CA VAL A 87 -5.72 -1.20 0.12
C VAL A 87 -7.03 -1.44 0.88
N TYR A 88 -7.80 -0.37 1.03
CA TYR A 88 -9.19 -0.38 1.48
C TYR A 88 -10.08 -0.03 0.31
N TYR A 89 -11.33 -0.46 0.37
CA TYR A 89 -12.34 -0.02 -0.58
C TYR A 89 -13.56 0.56 0.11
N VAL A 90 -14.26 1.42 -0.62
CA VAL A 90 -15.55 1.97 -0.23
C VAL A 90 -16.59 1.51 -1.23
N ARG A 91 -17.67 0.92 -0.73
CA ARG A 91 -18.81 0.54 -1.56
C ARG A 91 -19.66 1.77 -1.89
N LEU A 92 -20.28 1.76 -3.07
CA LEU A 92 -21.11 2.88 -3.53
C LEU A 92 -22.34 3.11 -2.63
N ASP A 93 -23.00 2.04 -2.20
CA ASP A 93 -24.16 2.12 -1.30
C ASP A 93 -23.80 2.71 0.06
N GLY A 94 -22.68 2.29 0.65
CA GLY A 94 -22.16 2.88 1.88
C GLY A 94 -21.84 4.37 1.71
N LEU A 95 -21.24 4.76 0.58
CA LEU A 95 -20.95 6.17 0.28
C LEU A 95 -22.21 7.02 0.08
N ARG A 96 -23.28 6.46 -0.50
CA ARG A 96 -24.58 7.13 -0.68
C ARG A 96 -25.29 7.34 0.66
N ALA A 97 -25.15 6.39 1.59
CA ALA A 97 -25.76 6.45 2.93
C ALA A 97 -24.96 7.30 3.94
N TYR A 98 -23.77 7.77 3.56
CA TYR A 98 -22.91 8.57 4.43
C TYR A 98 -23.52 9.93 4.76
N ASP A 99 -23.61 10.25 6.05
CA ASP A 99 -24.25 11.44 6.61
C ASP A 99 -23.26 12.57 6.96
N GLY A 100 -21.96 12.35 6.73
CA GLY A 100 -20.91 13.28 7.10
C GLY A 100 -20.31 13.03 8.48
N THR A 101 -20.35 11.83 9.07
CA THR A 101 -19.62 11.49 10.31
C THR A 101 -18.13 11.15 10.07
N ASP A 102 -17.48 10.34 10.91
CA ASP A 102 -16.16 9.76 10.58
C ASP A 102 -16.34 8.77 9.41
N PRO A 103 -15.62 8.90 8.28
CA PRO A 103 -15.74 7.95 7.18
C PRO A 103 -14.97 6.64 7.41
N TRP A 104 -14.20 6.49 8.49
CA TRP A 104 -13.49 5.24 8.81
C TRP A 104 -14.36 3.97 8.76
N PRO A 105 -15.59 3.95 9.33
CA PRO A 105 -16.47 2.78 9.25
C PRO A 105 -16.93 2.44 7.83
N LEU A 106 -16.78 3.34 6.85
CA LEU A 106 -17.07 3.04 5.44
C LEU A 106 -15.95 2.24 4.77
N LEU A 107 -14.74 2.26 5.34
CA LEU A 107 -13.58 1.58 4.78
C LEU A 107 -13.68 0.09 5.06
N SER A 108 -13.79 -0.69 3.99
CA SER A 108 -13.69 -2.14 4.05
C SER A 108 -12.26 -2.56 3.72
N GLN A 109 -11.61 -3.28 4.62
CA GLN A 109 -10.27 -3.78 4.39
C GLN A 109 -10.29 -4.80 3.25
N THR A 110 -9.33 -4.69 2.33
CA THR A 110 -9.08 -5.74 1.34
C THR A 110 -7.90 -6.60 1.76
N ASN A 111 -7.83 -7.77 1.15
CA ASN A 111 -6.66 -8.64 1.16
C ASN A 111 -5.58 -8.19 0.16
N THR A 112 -5.50 -6.90 -0.18
CA THR A 112 -4.64 -6.38 -1.26
C THR A 112 -3.67 -5.34 -0.72
N TYR A 113 -2.45 -5.41 -1.22
CA TYR A 113 -1.34 -4.54 -0.84
C TYR A 113 -0.62 -4.02 -2.08
N ILE A 114 -0.13 -2.79 -2.00
CA ILE A 114 0.77 -2.19 -2.97
C ILE A 114 2.18 -2.26 -2.39
N TYR A 115 3.07 -2.94 -3.10
CA TYR A 115 4.49 -3.05 -2.75
C TYR A 115 5.32 -2.13 -3.64
N PRO A 116 5.91 -1.05 -3.10
CA PRO A 116 6.82 -0.21 -3.86
C PRO A 116 8.01 -1.03 -4.38
N ILE A 117 8.47 -0.68 -5.58
CA ILE A 117 9.70 -1.20 -6.15
C ILE A 117 10.67 -0.05 -6.27
N VAL A 118 11.82 -0.20 -5.62
CA VAL A 118 12.86 0.83 -5.46
C VAL A 118 14.08 0.50 -6.29
N VAL A 119 14.82 1.52 -6.72
CA VAL A 119 16.14 1.38 -7.37
C VAL A 119 17.20 1.92 -6.41
N PRO A 120 17.97 1.07 -5.72
CA PRO A 120 18.89 1.51 -4.66
C PRO A 120 19.96 2.50 -5.14
N GLN A 121 20.36 2.42 -6.41
CA GLN A 121 21.43 3.23 -7.01
C GLN A 121 21.03 4.70 -7.23
N LYS A 122 19.74 5.04 -7.18
CA LYS A 122 19.22 6.41 -7.19
C LYS A 122 18.41 6.57 -5.91
N GLU A 123 18.93 7.34 -4.94
CA GLU A 123 18.36 7.49 -3.59
C GLU A 123 16.82 7.39 -3.55
N GLY A 124 16.30 6.24 -3.14
CA GLY A 124 14.87 6.03 -2.89
C GLY A 124 13.94 6.21 -4.09
N LEU A 125 14.43 6.18 -5.35
CA LEU A 125 13.57 6.27 -6.52
C LEU A 125 12.62 5.07 -6.58
N ILE A 126 11.31 5.34 -6.69
CA ILE A 126 10.25 4.32 -6.78
C ILE A 126 9.70 4.28 -8.22
N PRO A 127 10.37 3.65 -9.21
CA PRO A 127 9.91 3.63 -10.60
C PRO A 127 8.60 2.87 -10.80
N SER A 128 8.31 1.87 -9.98
CA SER A 128 7.14 1.00 -10.15
C SER A 128 6.60 0.51 -8.82
N ALA A 129 5.46 -0.16 -8.83
CA ALA A 129 4.96 -0.91 -7.68
C ALA A 129 4.15 -2.12 -8.14
N ALA A 130 4.13 -3.16 -7.30
CA ALA A 130 3.38 -4.38 -7.51
C ALA A 130 2.11 -4.39 -6.65
N LEU A 131 1.00 -4.79 -7.25
CA LEU A 131 -0.24 -5.09 -6.57
C LEU A 131 -0.26 -6.59 -6.24
N VAL A 132 -0.40 -6.92 -4.96
CA VAL A 132 -0.40 -8.29 -4.47
C VAL A 132 -1.63 -8.53 -3.63
N ARG A 133 -2.34 -9.62 -3.92
CA ARG A 133 -3.40 -10.11 -3.05
C ARG A 133 -2.80 -11.15 -2.11
N SER A 134 -2.99 -10.99 -0.81
CA SER A 134 -2.55 -11.93 0.20
C SER A 134 -3.75 -12.54 0.91
N ASP A 135 -3.83 -13.86 0.95
CA ASP A 135 -4.82 -14.52 1.79
C ASP A 135 -4.25 -14.67 3.19
N VAL A 136 -5.03 -14.22 4.16
CA VAL A 136 -4.73 -14.30 5.59
C VAL A 136 -5.59 -15.36 6.25
N ASP A 137 -5.03 -16.07 7.22
CA ASP A 137 -5.80 -16.99 8.05
C ASP A 137 -6.67 -16.24 9.07
N LYS A 138 -7.40 -17.00 9.88
CA LYS A 138 -8.24 -16.47 10.97
C LYS A 138 -7.45 -15.72 12.05
N THR A 139 -6.13 -15.85 12.08
CA THR A 139 -5.23 -15.16 13.03
C THR A 139 -4.64 -13.89 12.43
N GLY A 140 -4.94 -13.57 11.16
CA GLY A 140 -4.38 -12.44 10.44
C GLY A 140 -2.96 -12.70 9.91
N THR A 141 -2.50 -13.95 9.94
CA THR A 141 -1.19 -14.33 9.38
C THR A 141 -1.34 -14.56 7.88
N GLU A 142 -0.44 -13.98 7.08
CA GLU A 142 -0.39 -14.20 5.63
C GLU A 142 -0.04 -15.67 5.33
N VAL A 143 -0.93 -16.38 4.65
CA VAL A 143 -0.80 -17.81 4.31
C VAL A 143 -0.36 -17.99 2.88
N SER A 144 -0.85 -17.12 2.00
CA SER A 144 -0.50 -17.11 0.58
C SER A 144 -0.46 -15.68 0.07
N ALA A 145 0.26 -15.46 -1.02
CA ALA A 145 0.03 -14.29 -1.83
C ALA A 145 0.15 -14.60 -3.32
N SER A 146 -0.76 -13.99 -4.06
CA SER A 146 -0.78 -14.00 -5.52
C SER A 146 -0.39 -12.63 -6.04
N PHE A 147 0.66 -12.60 -6.87
CA PHE A 147 0.96 -11.43 -7.68
C PHE A 147 -0.23 -11.15 -8.61
N SER A 148 -0.72 -9.92 -8.58
CA SER A 148 -1.82 -9.49 -9.44
C SER A 148 -1.29 -8.68 -10.61
N GLN A 149 -0.64 -7.54 -10.33
CA GLN A 149 -0.25 -6.57 -11.35
C GLN A 149 1.05 -5.85 -10.98
N LEU A 150 1.72 -5.28 -11.98
CA LEU A 150 2.90 -4.43 -11.82
C LEU A 150 2.71 -3.19 -12.72
N GLY A 151 3.10 -2.02 -12.24
CA GLY A 151 3.14 -0.83 -13.10
C GLY A 151 3.38 0.48 -12.36
N ALA A 152 3.77 1.50 -13.14
CA ALA A 152 4.08 2.84 -12.65
C ALA A 152 2.92 3.52 -11.92
N ASN A 153 1.67 3.28 -12.37
CA ASN A 153 0.49 3.88 -11.77
C ASN A 153 0.27 3.44 -10.30
N PHE A 154 0.72 2.23 -9.94
CA PHE A 154 0.66 1.76 -8.57
C PHE A 154 1.74 2.38 -7.69
N ALA A 155 2.80 2.95 -8.27
CA ALA A 155 3.87 3.60 -7.54
C ALA A 155 3.49 4.99 -7.04
N ILE A 156 2.48 5.63 -7.64
CA ILE A 156 2.12 7.02 -7.36
C ILE A 156 1.84 7.26 -5.86
N PRO A 157 1.02 6.45 -5.15
CA PRO A 157 0.82 6.62 -3.71
C PRO A 157 2.13 6.56 -2.92
N SER A 158 3.01 5.59 -3.23
CA SER A 158 4.30 5.43 -2.55
C SER A 158 5.27 6.57 -2.86
N ARG A 159 5.27 7.12 -4.09
CA ARG A 159 6.05 8.30 -4.47
C ARG A 159 5.57 9.54 -3.73
N ILE A 160 4.26 9.76 -3.71
CA ILE A 160 3.63 10.84 -2.94
C ILE A 160 4.06 10.74 -1.48
N LEU A 161 4.02 9.56 -0.88
CA LEU A 161 4.52 9.36 0.48
C LEU A 161 6.01 9.63 0.61
N SER A 162 6.85 9.18 -0.33
CA SER A 162 8.30 9.40 -0.27
C SER A 162 8.64 10.90 -0.29
N GLU A 163 8.00 11.67 -1.19
CA GLU A 163 8.20 13.11 -1.33
C GLU A 163 7.57 13.89 -0.17
N ALA A 164 6.32 13.58 0.15
CA ALA A 164 5.57 14.25 1.20
C ALA A 164 6.01 13.81 2.60
N ARG A 165 6.72 12.69 2.76
CA ARG A 165 7.24 12.21 4.06
C ARG A 165 8.07 13.29 4.73
N LYS A 166 8.88 14.07 4.03
CA LYS A 166 9.73 15.10 4.68
C LYS A 166 8.91 16.15 5.47
N PRO A 167 7.90 16.81 4.87
CA PRO A 167 7.04 17.75 5.60
C PRO A 167 5.91 17.09 6.41
N LEU A 168 5.31 15.98 5.92
CA LEU A 168 4.21 15.29 6.61
C LEU A 168 4.71 14.49 7.80
N LEU A 169 5.82 13.74 7.70
CA LEU A 169 6.35 13.04 8.87
C LEU A 169 6.64 14.04 9.98
N ALA A 170 7.24 15.20 9.70
CA ALA A 170 7.48 16.24 10.72
C ALA A 170 6.24 16.66 11.54
N ARG A 171 5.02 16.34 11.08
CA ARG A 171 3.74 16.59 11.77
C ARG A 171 2.96 15.31 12.10
N TYR A 172 3.25 14.19 11.43
CA TYR A 172 2.43 12.98 11.36
C TYR A 172 3.25 11.68 11.42
N HIS A 173 4.42 11.70 12.08
CA HIS A 173 5.43 10.63 12.21
C HIS A 173 4.89 9.23 12.60
N HIS A 174 3.64 9.14 13.01
CA HIS A 174 3.03 7.96 13.61
C HIS A 174 1.70 7.55 12.97
N CYS A 175 1.28 8.17 11.85
CA CYS A 175 0.08 7.69 11.15
C CYS A 175 0.43 6.47 10.27
N ASP A 176 -0.46 5.48 10.28
CA ASP A 176 -0.49 4.39 9.31
C ASP A 176 -1.08 4.92 8.00
N PHE A 177 -0.39 4.66 6.90
CA PHE A 177 -0.82 5.08 5.57
C PHE A 177 -1.41 3.90 4.78
N PHE A 178 -2.44 4.18 3.99
CA PHE A 178 -3.18 3.18 3.24
C PHE A 178 -3.80 3.80 1.99
N VAL A 179 -4.11 2.98 1.01
CA VAL A 179 -4.79 3.43 -0.22
C VAL A 179 -6.28 3.12 -0.10
N ILE A 180 -7.14 4.08 -0.45
CA ILE A 180 -8.58 3.87 -0.53
C ILE A 180 -8.95 3.85 -2.00
N SER A 181 -9.65 2.81 -2.42
CA SER A 181 -10.26 2.74 -3.74
C SER A 181 -11.78 2.91 -3.63
N ILE A 182 -12.35 3.72 -4.51
CA ILE A 182 -13.80 3.78 -4.72
C ILE A 182 -14.06 3.32 -6.16
N PRO A 183 -14.16 2.01 -6.41
CA PRO A 183 -14.19 1.47 -7.77
C PRO A 183 -15.32 2.04 -8.62
N ALA A 184 -16.51 2.23 -8.03
CA ALA A 184 -17.68 2.77 -8.72
C ALA A 184 -17.46 4.19 -9.26
N LEU A 185 -16.63 4.99 -8.57
CA LEU A 185 -16.28 6.35 -9.00
C LEU A 185 -14.96 6.40 -9.76
N LYS A 186 -14.27 5.27 -9.93
CA LYS A 186 -12.89 5.16 -10.46
C LYS A 186 -11.89 6.06 -9.72
N LYS A 187 -12.10 6.29 -8.42
CA LYS A 187 -11.24 7.17 -7.61
C LYS A 187 -10.30 6.37 -6.72
N ARG A 188 -9.11 6.92 -6.50
CA ARG A 188 -8.11 6.41 -5.56
C ARG A 188 -7.55 7.54 -4.73
N PHE A 189 -7.36 7.24 -3.47
CA PHE A 189 -6.96 8.19 -2.46
C PHE A 189 -5.85 7.61 -1.60
N LEU A 190 -4.96 8.45 -1.11
CA LEU A 190 -4.00 8.08 -0.08
C LEU A 190 -4.53 8.58 1.26
N GLY A 191 -4.85 7.63 2.14
CA GLY A 191 -5.31 7.85 3.51
C GLY A 191 -4.15 7.79 4.52
N GLY A 192 -4.27 8.55 5.60
CA GLY A 192 -3.39 8.44 6.78
C GLY A 192 -4.18 8.50 8.08
N ARG A 193 -3.93 7.58 9.03
CA ARG A 193 -4.56 7.58 10.36
C ARG A 193 -3.61 7.01 11.43
N ARG A 194 -3.52 7.62 12.62
CA ARG A 194 -2.84 7.08 13.81
C ARG A 194 -3.89 6.81 14.86
N GLY A 195 -4.27 5.55 15.08
CA GLY A 195 -5.28 5.20 16.09
C GLY A 195 -6.49 6.17 16.06
N ASN A 196 -6.80 6.81 17.19
CA ASN A 196 -7.87 7.82 17.32
C ASN A 196 -7.38 9.28 17.18
N THR A 197 -6.13 9.53 16.79
CA THR A 197 -5.46 10.84 17.00
C THR A 197 -4.95 11.55 15.75
N CYS A 198 -4.69 10.84 14.63
CA CYS A 198 -4.54 11.56 13.36
C CYS A 198 -5.92 11.80 12.77
N ALA A 199 -6.17 13.04 12.35
CA ALA A 199 -7.24 13.31 11.43
C ALA A 199 -7.03 12.42 10.19
N PHE A 200 -8.08 11.70 9.80
CA PHE A 200 -8.06 10.91 8.59
C PHE A 200 -7.90 11.90 7.42
N MET A 201 -6.74 11.90 6.77
CA MET A 201 -6.45 12.83 5.68
C MET A 201 -6.44 12.09 4.36
N ILE A 202 -6.86 12.77 3.30
CA ILE A 202 -6.92 12.18 1.96
C ILE A 202 -6.17 13.06 0.96
N ILE A 203 -5.34 12.42 0.14
CA ILE A 203 -4.75 13.00 -1.07
C ILE A 203 -5.40 12.31 -2.27
N ASP A 204 -5.97 13.09 -3.18
CA ASP A 204 -6.48 12.57 -4.46
C ASP A 204 -5.29 12.10 -5.31
N VAL A 205 -5.32 10.81 -5.67
CA VAL A 205 -4.30 10.16 -6.49
C VAL A 205 -4.83 10.02 -7.92
N ASP A 206 -5.58 10.99 -8.41
CA ASP A 206 -6.11 11.05 -9.77
C ASP A 206 -5.04 10.60 -10.77
N LEU A 207 -5.17 9.35 -11.24
CA LEU A 207 -4.15 8.68 -12.03
C LEU A 207 -4.04 9.30 -13.41
N ASP A 208 -5.10 9.98 -13.87
CA ASP A 208 -5.16 10.62 -15.18
C ASP A 208 -4.42 11.97 -15.17
N ARG A 209 -4.31 12.62 -14.00
CA ARG A 209 -3.60 13.90 -13.83
C ARG A 209 -2.14 13.75 -13.40
N GLY A 210 -1.74 12.56 -12.97
CA GLY A 210 -0.36 12.21 -12.69
C GLY A 210 0.23 12.77 -11.39
N LEU A 211 1.52 12.49 -11.17
CA LEU A 211 2.25 12.79 -9.93
C LEU A 211 2.34 14.29 -9.63
N GLU A 212 2.58 15.13 -10.64
CA GLU A 212 2.75 16.57 -10.46
C GLU A 212 1.49 17.24 -9.90
N HIS A 213 0.31 16.84 -10.36
CA HIS A 213 -0.96 17.33 -9.83
C HIS A 213 -1.14 16.93 -8.36
N ALA A 214 -0.82 15.67 -8.02
CA ALA A 214 -0.91 15.19 -6.64
C ALA A 214 0.08 15.91 -5.69
N LEU A 215 1.31 16.18 -6.16
CA LEU A 215 2.30 16.95 -5.41
C LEU A 215 1.91 18.43 -5.27
N LYS A 216 1.30 19.01 -6.30
CA LYS A 216 0.75 20.37 -6.20
C LYS A 216 -0.40 20.44 -5.19
N ALA A 217 -1.31 19.46 -5.20
CA ALA A 217 -2.39 19.37 -4.21
C ALA A 217 -1.85 19.25 -2.77
N LEU A 218 -0.71 18.59 -2.58
CA LEU A 218 -0.01 18.54 -1.29
C LEU A 218 0.61 19.87 -0.85
N ASN A 219 1.14 20.64 -1.79
CA ASN A 219 1.76 21.93 -1.50
C ASN A 219 0.73 23.05 -1.31
N ASP A 220 -0.40 22.99 -2.03
CA ASP A 220 -1.46 24.01 -2.00
C ASP A 220 -2.49 23.77 -0.90
N ALA A 221 -2.66 22.53 -0.40
CA ALA A 221 -3.66 22.21 0.60
C ALA A 221 -3.01 21.84 1.95
N SER A 222 -3.46 22.52 3.01
CA SER A 222 -3.62 21.83 4.29
C SER A 222 -4.32 20.51 3.99
N LEU A 223 -3.70 19.38 4.34
CA LEU A 223 -4.32 18.06 4.28
C LEU A 223 -5.83 18.20 4.54
N GLN A 224 -6.67 17.68 3.65
CA GLN A 224 -8.11 17.86 3.79
C GLN A 224 -8.68 16.80 4.73
N PRO A 225 -9.56 17.18 5.69
CA PRO A 225 -10.26 16.22 6.51
C PRO A 225 -11.04 15.25 5.63
N ALA A 226 -10.88 13.94 5.88
CA ALA A 226 -11.55 12.89 5.10
C ALA A 226 -13.07 13.09 5.06
N LYS A 227 -13.64 13.63 6.14
CA LYS A 227 -15.08 13.93 6.21
C LYS A 227 -15.55 14.85 5.09
N ASP A 228 -14.77 15.90 4.77
CA ASP A 228 -15.14 16.88 3.75
C ASP A 228 -15.03 16.28 2.35
N ILE A 229 -13.98 15.49 2.11
CA ILE A 229 -13.78 14.77 0.86
C ILE A 229 -14.90 13.74 0.65
N PHE A 230 -15.21 12.92 1.66
CA PHE A 230 -16.30 11.95 1.57
C PHE A 230 -17.66 12.64 1.37
N LYS A 231 -17.89 13.80 1.99
CA LYS A 231 -19.12 14.58 1.76
C LYS A 231 -19.22 15.08 0.31
N ALA A 232 -18.12 15.52 -0.29
CA ALA A 232 -18.08 15.87 -1.71
C ALA A 232 -18.34 14.65 -2.61
N LEU A 233 -17.74 13.51 -2.27
CA LEU A 233 -17.93 12.24 -2.98
C LEU A 233 -19.36 11.71 -2.89
N THR A 234 -20.05 11.90 -1.77
CA THR A 234 -21.47 11.52 -1.64
C THR A 234 -22.35 12.32 -2.60
N LYS A 235 -22.06 13.62 -2.83
CA LYS A 235 -22.78 14.40 -3.85
C LYS A 235 -22.59 13.81 -5.25
N GLU A 236 -21.37 13.40 -5.57
CA GLU A 236 -21.05 12.74 -6.84
C GLU A 236 -21.75 11.36 -6.95
N ALA A 237 -21.69 10.54 -5.89
CA ALA A 237 -22.28 9.20 -5.84
C ALA A 237 -23.81 9.18 -5.98
N ASN A 238 -24.47 10.27 -5.54
CA ASN A 238 -25.91 10.48 -5.67
C ASN A 238 -26.34 11.04 -7.03
N SER A 239 -25.40 11.24 -7.97
CA SER A 239 -25.77 11.57 -9.34
C SER A 239 -26.24 10.33 -10.12
N ASN A 240 -27.21 10.51 -11.02
CA ASN A 240 -27.77 9.45 -11.86
C ASN A 240 -26.73 8.79 -12.81
N LYS A 241 -25.52 9.36 -12.90
CA LYS A 241 -24.41 8.85 -13.73
C LYS A 241 -23.98 7.43 -13.36
N TYR A 242 -24.22 7.02 -12.12
CA TYR A 242 -23.74 5.75 -11.57
C TYR A 242 -24.87 4.75 -11.31
N ASP A 243 -26.09 5.06 -11.76
CA ASP A 243 -27.19 4.11 -11.68
C ASP A 243 -27.10 3.09 -12.82
N MET A 244 -27.36 1.83 -12.49
CA MET A 244 -27.52 0.78 -13.49
C MET A 244 -28.67 1.18 -14.43
N PRO A 245 -28.49 1.08 -15.77
CA PRO A 245 -29.61 1.26 -16.67
C PRO A 245 -30.70 0.26 -16.27
N ARG A 246 -31.91 0.75 -16.03
CA ARG A 246 -33.06 -0.11 -15.77
C ARG A 246 -33.25 -0.95 -17.04
N GLU A 247 -33.28 -2.27 -16.89
CA GLU A 247 -33.72 -3.13 -17.98
C GLU A 247 -35.12 -2.66 -18.39
N HIS A 248 -35.23 -2.12 -19.61
CA HIS A 248 -36.52 -1.91 -20.22
C HIS A 248 -37.11 -3.29 -20.45
N ASN A 249 -38.00 -3.72 -19.55
CA ASN A 249 -38.91 -4.81 -19.84
C ASN A 249 -39.84 -4.33 -20.96
N ASP A 250 -39.38 -4.47 -22.20
CA ASP A 250 -40.23 -4.44 -23.38
C ASP A 250 -41.07 -5.72 -23.40
N SER A 251 -42.00 -5.82 -22.44
CA SER A 251 -43.16 -6.69 -22.55
C SER A 251 -44.17 -6.02 -23.46
N SER A 252 -43.82 -5.82 -24.73
CA SER A 252 -44.78 -5.73 -25.82
C SER A 252 -44.95 -7.14 -26.37
N ILE A 253 -45.68 -7.96 -25.62
CA ILE A 253 -46.30 -9.16 -26.16
C ILE A 253 -47.35 -8.65 -27.14
N HIS A 254 -47.10 -8.87 -28.43
CA HIS A 254 -48.09 -8.69 -29.48
C HIS A 254 -49.28 -9.62 -29.17
N GLU A 255 -50.46 -9.02 -28.94
CA GLU A 255 -51.75 -9.66 -29.22
C GLU A 255 -52.16 -9.40 -30.67
#